data_AF-A0A1U9UWQ0-F1
#
_entry.id   AF-A0A1U9UWQ0-F1
#
_cell.length_a   1.000
_cell.length_b   1.000
_cell.length_c   1.000
_cell.angle_alpha   90.00
_cell.angle_beta   90.00
_cell.angle_gamma   90.00
#
_symmetry.space_group_name_H-M   'P 1'
#
loop_
_entity.id
_entity.type
_entity.pdbx_description
1 polymer ?
#
loop_
_entity_poly.entity_id
_entity_poly.type
_entity_poly.pdbx_seq_one_letter_code
_entity_poly.pdbx_strand_id
1 'polypeptide(L)'
;MKTSIPEEEYAILLKALRVERELREITQVELASRLGVEQTFVSKCERGGRRLDVLEFRKWCLALGTTVGEFMERVEVQLTTFEAAMAATLAAQKKIARKSKPSKKQSP
;
A
#
# COMPACT_ATOMS: atom_id res chain seq x y z
N MET A 1 -22.17 -5.81 -4.84
CA MET A 1 -20.75 -5.90 -5.21
C MET A 1 -20.13 -4.52 -5.20
N LYS A 2 -19.28 -4.23 -4.22
CA LYS A 2 -18.15 -3.31 -4.32
C LYS A 2 -17.37 -3.41 -3.01
N THR A 3 -16.19 -3.97 -3.07
CA THR A 3 -15.11 -3.53 -2.20
C THR A 3 -13.93 -3.38 -3.13
N SER A 4 -13.74 -2.15 -3.59
CA SER A 4 -12.48 -1.75 -4.21
C SER A 4 -11.38 -2.05 -3.20
N ILE A 5 -10.20 -2.47 -3.67
CA ILE A 5 -9.02 -2.59 -2.82
C ILE A 5 -8.84 -1.23 -2.11
N PRO A 6 -8.78 -1.20 -0.77
CA PRO A 6 -8.57 0.03 -0.02
C PRO A 6 -7.37 0.82 -0.56
N GLU A 7 -7.52 2.13 -0.69
CA GLU A 7 -6.45 2.99 -1.21
C GLU A 7 -5.17 2.87 -0.36
N GLU A 8 -5.30 2.59 0.93
CA GLU A 8 -4.20 2.46 1.89
C GLU A 8 -3.36 1.19 1.64
N GLU A 9 -4.00 0.05 1.42
CA GLU A 9 -3.32 -1.21 1.09
C GLU A 9 -2.55 -1.09 -0.23
N TYR A 10 -3.19 -0.46 -1.23
CA TYR A 10 -2.54 -0.20 -2.51
C TYR A 10 -1.36 0.78 -2.37
N ALA A 11 -1.49 1.79 -1.51
CA ALA A 11 -0.40 2.72 -1.22
C ALA A 11 0.80 2.02 -0.55
N ILE A 12 0.57 1.00 0.30
CA ILE A 12 1.64 0.17 0.88
C ILE A 12 2.41 -0.56 -0.22
N LEU A 13 1.70 -1.20 -1.16
CA LEU A 13 2.32 -1.88 -2.30
C LEU A 13 3.20 -0.91 -3.12
N LEU A 14 2.66 0.26 -3.48
CA LEU A 14 3.38 1.25 -4.27
C LEU A 14 4.60 1.82 -3.55
N LYS A 15 4.48 2.08 -2.24
CA LYS A 15 5.59 2.51 -1.41
C LYS A 15 6.69 1.45 -1.36
N ALA A 16 6.32 0.18 -1.21
CA ALA A 16 7.28 -0.92 -1.24
C ALA A 16 8.02 -1.02 -2.57
N LEU A 17 7.32 -0.86 -3.70
CA LEU A 17 7.93 -0.85 -5.05
C LEU A 17 8.92 0.30 -5.22
N ARG A 18 8.54 1.49 -4.75
CA ARG A 18 9.40 2.68 -4.80
C ARG A 18 10.65 2.50 -3.93
N VAL A 19 10.49 2.02 -2.71
CA VAL A 19 11.61 1.74 -1.80
C VAL A 19 12.55 0.70 -2.40
N GLU A 20 12.01 -0.38 -2.98
CA GLU A 20 12.80 -1.42 -3.63
C GLU A 20 13.64 -0.87 -4.80
N ARG A 21 13.06 0.06 -5.59
CA ARG A 21 13.77 0.78 -6.65
C ARG A 21 14.89 1.66 -6.08
N GLU A 22 14.59 2.46 -5.06
CA GLU A 22 15.55 3.36 -4.42
C GLU A 22 16.72 2.60 -3.77
N LEU A 23 16.45 1.47 -3.11
CA LEU A 23 17.47 0.58 -2.53
C LEU A 23 18.44 0.01 -3.57
N ARG A 24 18.02 -0.06 -4.84
CA ARG A 24 18.84 -0.53 -5.96
C ARG A 24 19.48 0.61 -6.74
N GLU A 25 19.30 1.85 -6.27
CA GLU A 25 19.81 3.05 -6.92
C GLU A 25 19.33 3.23 -8.36
N ILE A 26 18.17 2.63 -8.68
CA ILE A 26 17.56 2.71 -10.01
C ILE A 26 16.75 4.01 -10.09
N THR A 27 16.99 4.85 -11.09
CA THR A 27 16.16 6.04 -11.32
C THR A 27 14.81 5.66 -11.94
N GLN A 28 13.82 6.55 -11.87
CA GLN A 28 12.54 6.31 -12.57
C GLN A 28 12.73 6.21 -14.09
N VAL A 29 13.69 6.94 -14.67
CA VAL A 29 14.03 6.87 -16.10
C VAL A 29 14.63 5.51 -16.44
N GLU A 30 15.58 5.03 -15.63
CA GLU A 30 16.21 3.73 -15.82
C GLU A 30 15.20 2.59 -15.71
N LEU A 31 14.32 2.64 -14.71
CA LEU A 31 13.24 1.66 -14.58
C LEU A 31 12.29 1.69 -15.79
N ALA A 32 11.95 2.88 -16.27
CA ALA A 32 11.09 3.02 -17.45
C ALA A 32 11.74 2.39 -18.69
N SER A 33 13.05 2.61 -18.90
CA SER A 33 13.83 1.96 -19.95
C SER A 33 13.78 0.43 -19.84
N ARG A 34 13.96 -0.14 -18.64
CA ARG A 34 13.87 -1.60 -18.41
C ARG A 34 12.48 -2.17 -18.69
N LEU A 35 11.44 -1.37 -18.48
CA LEU A 35 10.05 -1.75 -18.71
C LEU A 35 9.58 -1.51 -20.15
N GLY A 36 10.35 -0.76 -20.96
CA GLY A 36 9.93 -0.36 -22.30
C GLY A 36 8.76 0.63 -22.28
N VAL A 37 8.73 1.54 -21.31
CA VAL A 37 7.66 2.54 -21.11
C VAL A 37 8.24 3.94 -20.89
N GLU A 38 7.37 4.94 -20.90
CA GLU A 38 7.72 6.32 -20.56
C GLU A 38 8.00 6.50 -19.06
N GLN A 39 8.94 7.37 -18.67
CA GLN A 39 9.17 7.68 -17.25
C GLN A 39 7.92 8.22 -16.56
N THR A 40 7.04 8.92 -17.29
CA THR A 40 5.77 9.42 -16.75
C THR A 40 4.82 8.30 -16.32
N PHE A 41 4.90 7.12 -16.96
CA PHE A 41 4.18 5.92 -16.51
C PHE A 41 4.66 5.51 -15.12
N VAL A 42 5.98 5.40 -14.93
CA VAL A 42 6.59 5.04 -13.64
C VAL A 42 6.19 6.04 -12.55
N SER A 43 6.32 7.34 -12.84
CA SER A 43 5.93 8.42 -11.91
C SER A 43 4.45 8.38 -11.52
N LYS A 44 3.54 8.06 -12.46
CA LYS A 44 2.10 7.95 -12.18
C LYS A 44 1.79 6.72 -11.32
N CYS A 45 2.43 5.58 -11.60
CA CYS A 45 2.26 4.37 -10.82
C CYS A 45 2.76 4.56 -9.39
N GLU A 46 3.98 5.07 -9.18
CA GLU A 46 4.55 5.27 -7.82
C GLU A 46 3.74 6.23 -6.94
N ARG A 47 2.97 7.14 -7.54
CA ARG A 47 2.10 8.08 -6.82
C ARG A 47 0.65 7.62 -6.72
N GLY A 48 0.31 6.45 -7.24
CA GLY A 48 -1.06 5.91 -7.24
C GLY A 48 -2.01 6.57 -8.24
N GLY A 49 -1.50 7.44 -9.11
CA GLY A 49 -2.28 8.06 -10.20
C GLY A 49 -2.61 7.10 -11.34
N ARG A 50 -1.99 5.91 -11.36
CA ARG A 50 -2.30 4.80 -12.27
C ARG A 50 -2.12 3.48 -11.52
N ARG A 51 -3.12 2.58 -11.62
CA ARG A 51 -2.99 1.23 -11.08
C ARG A 51 -2.16 0.33 -12.01
N LEU A 52 -1.37 -0.54 -11.43
CA LEU A 52 -0.66 -1.62 -12.12
C LEU A 52 -1.56 -2.85 -12.20
N ASP A 53 -1.65 -3.48 -13.36
CA ASP A 53 -2.16 -4.85 -13.45
C ASP A 53 -1.11 -5.87 -13.01
N VAL A 54 -1.51 -7.15 -12.88
CA VAL A 54 -0.62 -8.22 -12.37
C VAL A 54 0.58 -8.49 -13.30
N LEU A 55 0.43 -8.33 -14.60
CA LEU A 55 1.51 -8.54 -15.57
C LEU A 55 2.47 -7.36 -15.59
N GLU A 56 1.96 -6.14 -15.49
CA GLU A 56 2.76 -4.93 -15.30
C GLU A 56 3.57 -5.00 -14.00
N PHE A 57 2.92 -5.40 -12.90
CA PHE A 57 3.58 -5.62 -11.61
C PHE A 57 4.67 -6.68 -11.70
N ARG A 58 4.40 -7.82 -12.36
CA ARG A 58 5.41 -8.85 -12.59
C ARG A 58 6.62 -8.31 -13.36
N LYS A 59 6.39 -7.56 -14.45
CA LYS A 59 7.48 -6.92 -15.22
C LYS A 59 8.28 -5.94 -14.35
N TRP A 60 7.59 -5.19 -13.49
CA TRP A 60 8.20 -4.26 -12.54
C TRP A 60 9.12 -4.97 -11.55
N CYS A 61 8.67 -6.06 -10.91
CA CYS A 61 9.51 -6.87 -10.04
C CYS A 61 10.77 -7.36 -10.76
N LEU A 62 10.60 -7.90 -11.98
CA LEU A 62 11.72 -8.41 -12.77
C LEU A 62 12.71 -7.30 -13.18
N ALA A 63 12.21 -6.10 -13.53
CA ALA A 63 13.06 -4.95 -13.85
C ALA A 63 13.86 -4.44 -12.64
N LEU A 64 13.35 -4.69 -11.42
CA LEU A 64 14.05 -4.47 -10.16
C LEU A 64 14.90 -5.69 -9.74
N GLY A 65 14.96 -6.77 -10.51
CA GLY A 65 15.78 -7.94 -10.17
C GLY A 65 15.23 -8.75 -8.99
N THR A 66 13.91 -8.82 -8.82
CA THR A 66 13.23 -9.72 -7.86
C THR A 66 12.06 -10.42 -8.55
N THR A 67 11.57 -11.50 -7.94
CA THR A 67 10.34 -12.16 -8.40
C THR A 67 9.10 -11.60 -7.69
N VAL A 68 7.92 -11.89 -8.24
CA VAL A 68 6.64 -11.54 -7.59
C VAL A 68 6.53 -12.19 -6.22
N GLY A 69 6.92 -13.47 -6.09
CA GLY A 69 6.83 -14.21 -4.82
C GLY A 69 7.68 -13.58 -3.72
N GLU A 70 8.98 -13.40 -3.99
CA GLU A 70 9.92 -12.79 -3.04
C GLU A 70 9.48 -11.39 -2.62
N PHE A 71 9.01 -10.58 -3.57
CA PHE A 71 8.56 -9.23 -3.28
C PHE A 71 7.27 -9.23 -2.45
N MET A 72 6.30 -10.07 -2.81
CA MET A 72 5.03 -10.14 -2.09
C MET A 72 5.20 -10.66 -0.67
N GLU A 73 6.11 -11.59 -0.40
CA GLU A 73 6.42 -12.02 0.98
C GLU A 73 6.75 -10.82 1.89
N ARG A 74 7.50 -9.83 1.38
CA ARG A 74 7.82 -8.60 2.14
C ARG A 74 6.62 -7.66 2.29
N VAL A 75 5.76 -7.58 1.27
CA VAL A 75 4.57 -6.74 1.28
C VAL A 75 3.51 -7.30 2.22
N GLU A 76 3.31 -8.62 2.23
CA GLU A 76 2.35 -9.31 3.12
C GLU A 76 2.62 -9.03 4.60
N VAL A 77 3.90 -8.97 5.00
CA VAL A 77 4.29 -8.58 6.37
C VAL A 77 3.85 -7.14 6.69
N GLN A 78 4.03 -6.21 5.74
CA GLN A 78 3.62 -4.81 5.91
C GLN A 78 2.09 -4.67 5.97
N LEU A 79 1.37 -5.39 5.11
CA LEU A 79 -0.10 -5.42 5.09
C LEU A 79 -0.65 -5.99 6.39
N THR A 80 -0.16 -7.14 6.84
CA THR A 80 -0.57 -7.76 8.11
C THR A 80 -0.33 -6.81 9.29
N THR A 81 0.82 -6.13 9.30
CA THR A 81 1.14 -5.14 10.34
C THR A 81 0.19 -3.95 10.30
N PHE A 82 -0.12 -3.45 9.10
CA PHE A 82 -1.07 -2.35 8.90
C PHE A 82 -2.48 -2.73 9.34
N GLU A 83 -2.97 -3.90 8.96
CA GLU A 83 -4.29 -4.42 9.36
C GLU A 83 -4.40 -4.54 10.89
N ALA A 84 -3.37 -5.09 11.55
CA ALA A 84 -3.32 -5.18 13.00
C ALA A 84 -3.35 -3.79 13.68
N ALA A 85 -2.59 -2.83 13.14
CA ALA A 85 -2.58 -1.45 13.65
C ALA A 85 -3.92 -0.73 13.45
N MET A 86 -4.56 -0.94 12.30
CA MET A 86 -5.90 -0.41 12.00
C MET A 86 -6.94 -0.97 12.95
N ALA A 87 -6.93 -2.28 13.20
CA ALA A 87 -7.83 -2.94 14.14
C ALA A 87 -7.67 -2.39 15.57
N ALA A 88 -6.42 -2.22 16.03
CA ALA A 88 -6.13 -1.64 17.34
C ALA A 88 -6.63 -0.18 17.45
N THR A 89 -6.44 0.62 16.40
CA THR A 89 -6.91 2.02 16.33
C THR A 89 -8.44 2.09 16.46
N LEU A 90 -9.17 1.27 15.70
CA LEU A 90 -10.63 1.19 15.77
C LEU A 90 -11.12 0.76 17.17
N ALA A 91 -10.43 -0.18 17.80
CA ALA A 91 -10.73 -0.60 19.16
C ALA A 91 -10.53 0.54 20.19
N ALA A 92 -9.46 1.34 20.04
CA ALA A 92 -9.21 2.51 20.89
C ALA A 92 -10.28 3.59 20.72
N GLN A 93 -10.66 3.93 19.47
CA GLN A 93 -11.72 4.89 19.18
C GLN A 93 -13.08 4.48 19.79
N LYS A 94 -13.44 3.19 19.70
CA LYS A 94 -14.66 2.64 20.33
C LYS A 94 -14.64 2.79 21.86
N LYS A 95 -13.49 2.60 22.51
CA LYS A 95 -13.34 2.79 23.97
C LYS A 95 -13.51 4.25 24.38
N ILE A 96 -12.94 5.19 23.61
CA ILE A 96 -13.07 6.64 23.84
C ILE A 96 -14.54 7.07 23.68
N ALA A 97 -15.20 6.65 22.59
CA ALA A 97 -16.61 6.97 22.33
C ALA A 97 -17.58 6.40 23.39
N ARG A 98 -17.25 5.25 24.00
CA ARG A 98 -18.03 4.70 25.13
C ARG A 98 -17.88 5.51 26.42
N LYS A 99 -16.70 6.10 26.68
CA LYS A 99 -16.43 6.92 27.87
C LYS A 99 -17.01 8.33 27.78
N SER A 100 -17.23 8.87 26.58
CA SER A 100 -17.76 10.24 26.37
C SER A 100 -19.28 10.35 26.32
N LYS A 101 -20.02 9.24 26.42
CA LYS A 101 -21.50 9.24 26.40
C LYS A 101 -22.04 9.72 27.76
N PRO A 102 -22.83 10.81 27.85
CA PRO A 102 -23.31 11.32 29.13
C PRO A 102 -24.30 10.33 29.74
N SER A 103 -24.15 10.06 31.04
CA SER A 103 -25.14 9.27 31.78
C SER A 103 -26.46 10.04 31.77
N LYS A 104 -27.47 9.50 31.09
CA LYS A 104 -28.85 9.89 31.34
C LYS A 104 -29.15 9.54 32.80
N LYS A 105 -28.95 10.50 33.72
CA LYS A 105 -29.54 10.44 35.05
C LYS A 105 -31.05 10.46 34.84
N GLN A 106 -31.68 9.33 35.12
CA GLN A 106 -33.12 9.27 35.36
C GLN A 106 -33.41 10.19 36.56
N SER A 107 -34.27 11.16 36.34
CA SER A 107 -34.87 12.00 37.37
C SER A 107 -36.30 11.50 37.62
N PRO A 108 -36.84 11.78 38.82
CA PRO A 108 -37.50 10.82 39.70
C PRO A 108 -38.91 10.40 39.29
#